data_AF-A0A6I3LF24-F1
#
_entry.id   AF-A0A6I3LF24-F1
#
_cell.length_a   1.000
_cell.length_b   1.000
_cell.length_c   1.000
_cell.angle_alpha   90.00
_cell.angle_beta   90.00
_cell.angle_gamma   90.00
#
_symmetry.space_group_name_H-M   'P 1'
#
loop_
_entity.id
_entity.type
_entity.pdbx_description
1 polymer ?
#
loop_
_entity_poly.entity_id
_entity_poly.type
_entity_poly.pdbx_seq_one_letter_code
_entity_poly.pdbx_strand_id
1 'polypeptide(L)' 'KYYRTPPNLYMTFQPEHMEQFSPMEALRKGTLWKDLYDFYENPYRGGDAHGKKG' A
#
# COMPACT_ATOMS: atom_id res chain seq x y z
N LYS A 1 12.31 -11.35 12.90
CA LYS A 1 12.36 -10.14 12.06
C LYS A 1 11.40 -10.37 10.89
N TYR A 2 10.45 -9.47 10.66
CA TYR A 2 9.46 -9.56 9.58
C TYR A 2 9.86 -8.57 8.48
N TYR A 3 9.84 -9.00 7.22
CA TYR A 3 10.15 -8.15 6.06
C TYR A 3 8.95 -8.15 5.13
N ARG A 4 8.41 -6.97 4.86
CA ARG A 4 7.31 -6.78 3.91
C ARG A 4 7.90 -6.76 2.50
N THR A 5 7.64 -7.81 1.73
CA THR A 5 7.97 -7.86 0.30
C THR A 5 6.83 -7.25 -0.49
N PRO A 6 7.06 -6.18 -1.27
CA PRO A 6 5.96 -5.54 -1.98
C PRO A 6 5.43 -6.47 -3.08
N PRO A 7 4.10 -6.55 -3.28
CA PRO A 7 3.45 -7.56 -4.11
C PRO A 7 3.84 -7.49 -5.58
N ASN A 8 4.30 -6.33 -6.06
CA ASN A 8 4.84 -6.16 -7.41
C ASN A 8 6.07 -7.03 -7.71
N LEU A 9 6.76 -7.56 -6.69
CA LEU A 9 7.87 -8.49 -6.89
C LEU A 9 7.43 -9.87 -7.38
N TYR A 10 6.16 -10.24 -7.19
CA TYR A 10 5.62 -11.55 -7.54
C TYR A 10 4.68 -11.52 -8.75
N MET A 11 4.31 -10.33 -9.22
CA MET A 11 3.42 -10.14 -10.36
C MET A 11 4.19 -9.51 -11.52
N THR A 12 4.69 -10.37 -12.41
CA THR A 12 5.50 -9.95 -13.58
C THR A 12 4.66 -9.47 -14.76
N PHE A 13 3.41 -9.93 -14.85
CA PHE A 13 2.42 -9.50 -15.84
C PHE A 13 1.05 -9.36 -15.17
N GLN A 14 0.14 -8.63 -15.81
CA GLN A 14 -1.22 -8.43 -15.31
C GLN A 14 -2.14 -9.48 -15.91
N PRO A 15 -2.73 -10.38 -15.10
CA PRO A 15 -3.74 -11.34 -15.56
C PRO A 15 -4.96 -10.62 -16.13
N GLU A 16 -5.58 -11.25 -17.12
CA GLU A 16 -6.90 -10.82 -17.60
C GLU A 16 -7.93 -10.93 -16.47
N HIS A 17 -8.91 -10.02 -16.48
CA HIS A 17 -10.02 -9.99 -15.52
C HIS A 17 -9.61 -9.81 -14.04
N MET A 18 -8.40 -9.34 -13.78
CA MET A 18 -7.99 -8.97 -12.42
C MET A 18 -8.94 -7.92 -11.83
N GLU A 19 -9.26 -8.07 -10.54
CA GLU A 19 -10.14 -7.13 -9.85
C GLU A 19 -9.52 -5.73 -9.80
N GLN A 20 -10.29 -4.75 -10.28
CA GLN A 20 -9.92 -3.35 -10.27
C GLN A 20 -10.77 -2.58 -9.28
N PHE A 21 -10.20 -1.51 -8.75
CA PHE A 21 -10.98 -0.47 -8.08
C PHE A 21 -11.79 0.34 -9.09
N SER A 22 -12.83 1.03 -8.62
CA SER A 22 -13.43 2.10 -9.42
C SER A 22 -12.39 3.20 -9.68
N PRO A 23 -12.52 3.99 -10.77
CA PRO A 23 -11.53 5.02 -11.10
C PRO A 23 -11.27 6.01 -9.95
N MET A 24 -12.32 6.41 -9.22
CA MET A 24 -12.20 7.35 -8.09
C MET A 24 -11.43 6.74 -6.92
N GLU A 25 -11.65 5.47 -6.61
CA GLU A 25 -10.93 4.77 -5.57
C GLU A 25 -9.47 4.52 -5.96
N ALA A 26 -9.22 4.13 -7.21
CA ALA A 26 -7.88 3.90 -7.73
C ALA A 26 -6.98 5.14 -7.58
N LEU A 27 -7.50 6.33 -7.89
CA LEU A 27 -6.80 7.59 -7.70
C LEU A 27 -6.42 7.84 -6.23
N ARG A 28 -7.31 7.52 -5.30
CA ARG A 28 -7.06 7.67 -3.85
C ARG A 28 -6.06 6.64 -3.33
N LYS A 29 -6.02 5.46 -3.94
CA LYS A 29 -5.18 4.32 -3.54
C LYS A 29 -3.80 4.34 -4.20
N GLY A 30 -3.64 5.05 -5.32
CA GLY A 30 -2.40 5.09 -6.10
C GLY A 30 -2.17 3.86 -6.97
N THR A 31 -3.18 3.00 -7.14
CA THR A 31 -3.13 1.79 -7.96
C THR A 31 -4.53 1.43 -8.46
N LEU A 32 -4.62 0.89 -9.67
CA LEU A 32 -5.87 0.38 -10.24
C LEU A 32 -6.24 -1.00 -9.68
N TRP A 33 -5.24 -1.81 -9.32
CA TRP A 33 -5.43 -3.22 -8.98
C TRP A 33 -5.46 -3.45 -7.48
N LYS A 34 -6.42 -4.25 -7.03
CA LYS A 34 -6.63 -4.56 -5.60
C LYS A 34 -5.45 -5.32 -4.99
N ASP A 35 -4.89 -6.27 -5.72
CA ASP A 35 -3.77 -7.10 -5.24
C ASP A 35 -2.46 -6.32 -5.08
N LEU A 36 -2.34 -5.20 -5.80
CA LEU A 36 -1.23 -4.25 -5.66
C LEU A 36 -1.49 -3.16 -4.64
N TYR A 37 -2.70 -3.08 -4.09
CA TYR A 37 -2.97 -2.16 -3.01
C TYR A 37 -2.43 -2.71 -1.70
N ASP A 38 -1.44 -1.99 -1.19
CA ASP A 38 -0.84 -2.31 0.08
C ASP A 38 -1.15 -1.19 1.08
N PHE A 39 -1.79 -1.53 2.20
CA PHE A 39 -2.12 -0.54 3.22
C PHE A 39 -0.81 -0.03 3.82
N TYR A 40 -0.38 1.16 3.41
CA TYR A 40 0.76 1.83 4.00
C TYR A 40 0.33 2.36 5.37
N GLU A 41 0.74 1.67 6.44
CA GLU A 41 0.69 2.25 7.77
C GLU A 41 1.67 3.41 7.79
N ASN A 42 1.13 4.63 7.71
CA ASN A 42 1.94 5.83 7.75
C ASN A 42 2.65 5.88 9.13
N PRO A 43 3.98 5.76 9.20
CA PRO A 43 4.69 5.78 10.48
C PRO A 43 4.58 7.14 11.20
N TYR A 44 4.16 8.19 10.48
CA TYR A 44 3.93 9.52 11.01
C TYR A 44 2.48 9.75 11.47
N ARG A 45 1.56 8.79 11.28
CA ARG A 45 0.19 8.87 11.85
C ARG A 45 0.16 8.72 13.37
N GLY A 46 1.26 8.30 13.99
CA GLY A 46 1.48 8.30 15.44
C GLY A 46 2.48 9.38 15.88
N GLY A 47 2.44 10.57 15.25
CA GLY A 47 3.20 11.72 15.72
C GLY A 47 2.90 11.93 17.20
N ASP A 48 3.91 11.67 18.05
CA ASP A 48 4.09 12.10 19.46
C ASP A 48 5.24 11.35 20.17
N ALA A 49 5.88 10.32 19.58
CA ALA A 49 6.95 9.59 20.28
C ALA A 49 8.38 10.19 20.18
N HIS A 50 8.56 11.34 19.50
CA HIS A 50 9.88 11.99 19.34
C HIS A 50 10.02 13.33 20.09
N GLY A 51 9.14 13.61 21.05
CA GLY A 51 9.06 14.92 21.70
C GLY A 51 8.96 14.94 23.22
N LYS A 52 9.66 14.06 23.97
CA LYS A 52 10.07 14.33 25.37
C LYS A 52 11.30 13.51 25.74
N LYS A 53 12.49 14.11 25.65
CA LYS A 53 13.57 13.82 26.59
C LYS A 53 13.46 14.85 27.69
N GLY A 54 13.30 14.38 28.93
CA GLY A 54 13.45 15.22 30.13
C GLY A 54 14.90 15.64 30.35
#